data_AF-A0A2E3XEY2-F1
#
_entry.id   AF-A0A2E3XEY2-F1
#
_cell.length_a   1.000
_cell.length_b   1.000
_cell.length_c   1.000
_cell.angle_alpha   90.00
_cell.angle_beta   90.00
_cell.angle_gamma   90.00
#
_symmetry.space_group_name_H-M   'P 1'
#
loop_
_entity.id
_entity.type
_entity.pdbx_description
1 polymer ?
#
loop_
_entity_poly.entity_id
_entity_poly.type
_entity_poly.pdbx_seq_one_letter_code
_entity_poly.pdbx_strand_id
1 'polypeptide(L)'
;MDDKEKAILNHIDLVMTDPDALDSDYYDGLRQYLSDDEITQLGIFLCFNAGYHTFFGTLKFYPMYSPDGRIVDQEESERLYGAAPSSLQYKAAE
;
A
#
# COMPACT_ATOMS: atom_id res chain seq x y z
N MET A 1 2.37 -19.23 -5.86
CA MET A 1 2.82 -18.32 -4.80
C MET A 1 3.30 -19.17 -3.64
N ASP A 2 4.57 -19.03 -3.29
CA ASP A 2 5.18 -19.76 -2.18
C ASP A 2 4.76 -19.17 -0.80
N ASP A 3 5.19 -19.82 0.29
CA ASP A 3 4.77 -19.42 1.63
C ASP A 3 5.43 -18.12 2.10
N LYS A 4 6.65 -17.80 1.62
CA LYS A 4 7.31 -16.52 1.91
C LYS A 4 6.59 -15.38 1.21
N GLU A 5 6.23 -15.56 -0.06
CA GLU A 5 5.44 -14.59 -0.83
C GLU A 5 4.07 -14.32 -0.16
N LYS A 6 3.39 -15.36 0.33
CA LYS A 6 2.14 -15.21 1.12
C LYS A 6 2.36 -14.39 2.38
N ALA A 7 3.41 -14.69 3.15
CA ALA A 7 3.72 -13.96 4.37
C ALA A 7 3.98 -12.47 4.09
N ILE A 8 4.73 -12.16 3.02
CA ILE A 8 4.99 -10.76 2.60
C ILE A 8 3.69 -10.05 2.21
N LEU A 9 2.85 -10.65 1.36
CA LEU A 9 1.60 -10.00 0.94
C LEU A 9 0.64 -9.78 2.10
N ASN A 10 0.53 -10.74 3.02
CA ASN A 10 -0.28 -10.58 4.23
C ASN A 10 0.28 -9.47 5.15
N HIS A 11 1.61 -9.35 5.24
CA HIS A 11 2.23 -8.26 6.00
C HIS A 11 1.91 -6.89 5.40
N ILE A 12 2.01 -6.75 4.07
CA ILE A 12 1.67 -5.52 3.34
C ILE A 12 0.21 -5.14 3.61
N ASP A 13 -0.71 -6.11 3.53
CA ASP A 13 -2.13 -5.87 3.75
C ASP A 13 -2.43 -5.41 5.19
N LEU A 14 -1.90 -6.11 6.19
CA LEU A 14 -2.09 -5.77 7.61
C LEU A 14 -1.52 -4.41 7.98
N VAL A 15 -0.32 -4.05 7.51
CA VAL A 15 0.26 -2.72 7.75
C VAL A 15 -0.66 -1.60 7.27
N MET A 16 -1.41 -1.83 6.17
CA MET A 16 -2.27 -0.82 5.57
C MET A 16 -3.71 -0.81 6.13
N THR A 17 -4.17 -1.93 6.69
CA THR A 17 -5.58 -2.13 7.09
C THR A 17 -5.79 -2.25 8.59
N ASP A 18 -4.89 -2.91 9.31
CA ASP A 18 -4.97 -3.16 10.75
C ASP A 18 -3.55 -3.25 11.38
N PRO A 19 -2.84 -2.11 11.49
CA PRO A 19 -1.49 -2.10 12.07
C PRO A 19 -1.46 -2.49 13.55
N ASP A 20 -2.59 -2.42 14.26
CA ASP A 20 -2.70 -2.80 15.67
C ASP A 20 -2.61 -4.33 15.88
N ALA A 21 -2.86 -5.12 14.82
CA ALA A 21 -2.67 -6.57 14.83
C ALA A 21 -1.20 -7.02 14.72
N LEU A 22 -0.25 -6.11 14.50
CA LEU A 22 1.17 -6.40 14.34
C LEU A 22 1.90 -6.46 15.69
N ASP A 23 1.59 -7.48 16.48
CA ASP A 23 2.20 -7.71 17.80
C ASP A 23 3.50 -8.52 17.74
N SER A 24 4.08 -8.82 18.91
CA SER A 24 5.32 -9.60 19.01
C SER A 24 5.20 -11.00 18.41
N ASP A 25 4.06 -11.66 18.62
CA ASP A 25 3.83 -13.05 18.20
C ASP A 25 3.71 -13.11 16.67
N TYR A 26 3.07 -12.11 16.08
CA TYR A 26 3.04 -11.91 14.63
C TYR A 26 4.45 -11.79 14.05
N TYR A 27 5.29 -10.91 14.60
CA TYR A 27 6.65 -10.70 14.09
C TYR A 27 7.54 -11.93 14.29
N ASP A 28 7.35 -12.72 15.35
CA ASP A 28 8.04 -14.00 15.54
C ASP A 28 7.66 -15.02 14.46
N GLY A 29 6.40 -15.03 14.03
CA GLY A 29 5.96 -15.81 12.87
C GLY A 29 6.58 -15.31 11.56
N LEU A 30 6.61 -13.99 11.35
CA LEU A 30 7.17 -13.38 10.14
C LEU A 30 8.68 -13.67 9.98
N ARG A 31 9.40 -13.74 11.11
CA ARG A 31 10.84 -14.09 11.16
C ARG A 31 11.17 -15.48 10.65
N GLN A 32 10.19 -16.36 10.47
CA GLN A 32 10.40 -17.65 9.82
C GLN A 32 10.69 -17.51 8.31
N TYR A 33 10.30 -16.39 7.71
CA TYR A 33 10.40 -16.13 6.26
C TYR A 33 11.32 -14.96 5.91
N LEU A 34 11.46 -14.00 6.82
CA LEU A 34 12.20 -12.75 6.62
C LEU A 34 13.18 -12.51 7.77
N SER A 35 14.36 -11.97 7.44
CA SER A 35 15.29 -11.39 8.42
C SER A 35 14.76 -10.07 8.99
N ASP A 36 15.27 -9.65 10.15
CA ASP A 36 14.93 -8.36 10.75
C ASP A 36 15.25 -7.18 9.81
N ASP A 37 16.32 -7.30 9.00
CA ASP A 37 16.69 -6.30 7.99
C ASP A 37 15.65 -6.23 6.86
N GLU A 38 15.18 -7.37 6.36
CA GLU A 38 14.12 -7.44 5.34
C GLU A 38 12.80 -6.87 5.89
N ILE A 39 12.42 -7.22 7.13
CA ILE A 39 11.21 -6.69 7.80
C ILE A 39 11.31 -5.17 7.95
N THR A 40 12.46 -4.67 8.40
CA THR A 40 12.69 -3.23 8.57
C THR A 40 12.61 -2.49 7.24
N GLN A 41 13.26 -3.00 6.18
CA GLN A 41 13.22 -2.39 4.85
C GLN A 41 11.80 -2.39 4.26
N LEU A 42 11.06 -3.49 4.44
CA LEU A 42 9.67 -3.60 4.00
C LEU A 42 8.79 -2.58 4.72
N GLY A 43 8.92 -2.46 6.05
CA GLY A 43 8.19 -1.47 6.85
C GLY A 43 8.50 -0.03 6.42
N ILE A 44 9.79 0.29 6.20
CA ILE A 44 10.21 1.61 5.69
C ILE A 44 9.55 1.90 4.33
N PHE A 45 9.61 0.95 3.39
CA PHE A 45 9.01 1.10 2.07
C PHE A 45 7.50 1.37 2.15
N LEU A 46 6.78 0.59 2.95
CA LEU A 46 5.33 0.72 3.12
C LEU A 46 4.95 2.06 3.76
N CYS A 47 5.63 2.45 4.84
CA CYS A 47 5.41 3.75 5.50
C CYS A 47 5.62 4.93 4.53
N PHE A 48 6.72 4.91 3.75
CA PHE A 48 6.95 5.95 2.75
C PHE A 48 5.90 5.93 1.65
N ASN A 49 5.54 4.75 1.13
CA ASN A 49 4.55 4.63 0.08
C ASN A 49 3.18 5.18 0.53
N ALA A 50 2.69 4.77 1.69
CA ALA A 50 1.44 5.26 2.27
C ALA A 50 1.50 6.76 2.57
N GLY A 51 2.62 7.24 3.13
CA GLY A 51 2.86 8.65 3.40
C GLY A 51 2.85 9.51 2.14
N TYR A 52 3.49 9.05 1.06
CA TYR A 52 3.47 9.73 -0.23
C TYR A 52 2.08 9.78 -0.83
N HIS A 53 1.33 8.67 -0.85
CA HIS A 53 -0.04 8.67 -1.34
C HIS A 53 -0.94 9.64 -0.57
N THR A 54 -0.78 9.69 0.75
CA THR A 54 -1.51 10.63 1.60
C THR A 54 -1.12 12.07 1.27
N PHE A 55 0.17 12.40 1.29
CA PHE A 55 0.68 13.75 1.06
C PHE A 55 0.36 14.26 -0.35
N PHE A 56 0.66 13.49 -1.39
CA PHE A 56 0.36 13.87 -2.77
C PHE A 56 -1.14 13.95 -3.06
N GLY A 57 -1.95 13.14 -2.37
CA GLY A 57 -3.40 13.27 -2.37
C GLY A 57 -3.86 14.67 -1.91
N THR A 58 -3.24 15.23 -0.87
CA THR A 58 -3.57 16.60 -0.40
C THR A 58 -3.23 17.69 -1.43
N LEU A 59 -2.24 17.44 -2.29
CA LEU A 59 -1.82 18.36 -3.35
C LEU A 59 -2.61 18.17 -4.65
N LYS A 60 -3.55 17.23 -4.70
CA LYS A 60 -4.24 16.81 -5.93
C LYS A 60 -3.26 16.42 -7.04
N PHE A 61 -2.13 15.81 -6.65
CA PHE A 61 -1.10 15.39 -7.59
C PHE A 61 -1.48 14.03 -8.18
N TYR A 62 -2.27 14.07 -9.25
CA TYR A 62 -2.80 12.91 -9.94
C TYR A 62 -1.95 12.54 -11.17
N PRO A 63 -1.99 11.28 -11.65
CA PRO A 63 -1.33 10.90 -12.90
C PRO A 63 -1.77 11.77 -14.09
N MET A 64 -0.80 12.29 -14.84
CA MET A 64 -1.05 13.13 -16.04
C MET A 64 -1.22 12.32 -17.33
N TYR A 65 -1.36 11.01 -17.20
CA TYR A 65 -1.68 10.09 -18.29
C TYR A 65 -2.96 9.36 -17.96
N SER A 66 -3.87 9.23 -18.91
CA SER A 66 -5.02 8.35 -18.80
C SER A 66 -4.59 6.87 -18.83
N PRO A 67 -5.48 5.92 -18.45
CA PRO A 67 -5.15 4.50 -18.46
C PRO A 67 -4.75 3.93 -19.84
N ASP A 68 -5.17 4.57 -20.92
CA ASP A 68 -4.79 4.27 -22.31
C ASP A 68 -3.54 5.04 -22.79
N GLY A 69 -2.90 5.83 -21.92
CA GLY A 69 -1.58 6.45 -22.15
C GLY A 69 -1.60 7.83 -22.81
N ARG A 70 -2.76 8.48 -22.95
CA ARG A 70 -2.86 9.85 -23.45
C ARG A 70 -2.56 10.86 -22.35
N ILE A 71 -1.90 11.96 -22.69
CA ILE A 71 -1.71 13.10 -21.76
C ILE A 71 -3.08 13.76 -21.50
N VAL A 72 -3.42 13.94 -20.23
CA VAL A 72 -4.66 14.58 -19.78
C VAL A 72 -4.36 15.90 -19.08
N ASP A 73 -5.38 16.75 -18.93
CA ASP A 73 -5.28 17.93 -18.07
C ASP A 73 -5.64 17.61 -16.60
N GLN A 74 -5.52 18.60 -15.73
CA GLN A 74 -5.77 18.43 -14.29
C GLN A 74 -7.23 18.07 -13.98
N GLU A 75 -8.20 18.60 -14.73
CA GLU A 75 -9.62 18.34 -14.50
C GLU A 75 -9.98 16.89 -14.89
N GLU A 76 -9.51 16.46 -16.05
CA GLU A 76 -9.68 15.08 -16.50
C GLU A 76 -8.92 14.11 -15.59
N SER A 77 -7.72 14.48 -15.13
CA SER A 77 -6.94 13.68 -14.17
C SER A 77 -7.63 13.54 -12.82
N GLU A 78 -8.17 14.63 -12.24
CA GLU A 78 -8.94 14.58 -10.99
C GLU A 78 -10.21 13.76 -11.14
N ARG A 79 -10.88 13.81 -12.30
CA ARG A 79 -12.06 12.96 -12.55
C ARG A 79 -11.69 11.47 -12.60
N LEU A 80 -10.52 11.12 -13.12
CA LEU A 80 -10.06 9.74 -13.25
C LEU A 80 -9.51 9.17 -11.93
N TYR A 81 -8.79 9.99 -11.16
CA TYR A 81 -7.97 9.53 -10.03
C TYR A 81 -8.27 10.21 -8.69
N GLY A 82 -9.13 11.23 -8.67
CA GLY A 82 -9.43 12.04 -7.48
C GLY A 82 -10.33 11.36 -6.46
N ALA A 83 -11.02 10.29 -6.84
CA ALA A 83 -11.66 9.39 -5.87
C ALA A 83 -10.59 8.68 -5.04
N ALA A 84 -10.90 8.36 -3.77
CA ALA A 84 -9.99 7.60 -2.92
C ALA A 84 -9.52 6.33 -3.66
N PRO A 85 -8.20 6.04 -3.69
CA PRO A 85 -7.67 4.90 -4.44
C PRO A 85 -8.39 3.63 -4.00
N SER A 86 -8.74 2.76 -4.97
CA SER A 86 -9.49 1.54 -4.71
C SER A 86 -8.77 0.59 -3.75
N SER A 87 -7.45 0.72 -3.61
CA SER A 87 -6.64 0.02 -2.60
C SER A 87 -7.03 0.36 -1.15
N LEU A 88 -7.65 1.52 -0.91
CA LEU A 88 -8.18 1.92 0.40
C LEU A 88 -9.65 1.54 0.58
N GLN A 89 -10.30 0.97 -0.44
CA GLN A 89 -11.71 0.58 -0.42
C GLN A 89 -11.92 -0.92 -0.15
N TYR A 90 -10.95 -1.59 0.48
CA TYR A 90 -11.11 -2.98 0.90
C TYR A 90 -12.17 -3.05 2.02
N LYS A 91 -13.40 -3.44 1.67
CA LYS A 91 -14.29 -4.12 2.60
C LYS A 91 -13.88 -5.57 2.60
N ALA A 92 -13.46 -6.09 3.76
CA ALA A 92 -13.37 -7.52 3.99
C ALA A 92 -14.65 -8.18 3.46
N ALA A 93 -14.51 -9.04 2.45
CA ALA A 93 -15.60 -9.90 2.04
C ALA A 93 -15.90 -10.83 3.23
N GLU A 94 -17.14 -10.77 3.72
CA GLU A 94 -17.68 -11.71 4.73
C GLU A 94 -17.57 -13.17 4.28
#